data_AF-G5DZB6-F1
#
_entry.id   AF-G5DZB6-F1
#
_cell.length_a   1.000
_cell.length_b   1.000
_cell.length_c   1.000
_cell.angle_alpha   90.00
_cell.angle_beta   90.00
_cell.angle_gamma   90.00
#
_symmetry.space_group_name_H-M   'P 1'
#
loop_
_entity.id
_entity.type
_entity.pdbx_description
1 polymer ?
#
loop_
_entity_poly.entity_id
_entity_poly.type
_entity_poly.pdbx_seq_one_letter_code
_entity_poly.pdbx_strand_id
1 'polypeptide(L)'
;KKTTKLSRSARAGVIFPVGRMMRYLRRGTHKYRIGMGAPVYMAAVIEYLAAEILELAGNAARDNKKGRITPRHILLAVANDEELNQLLRGVTIASGGVLPRIHPELLAKKRGSGGKEFLEAVKELRKAHGPLELTGAALSQANGLAAKFVIHCHIPQWGSDKCEEQLEKTIKNCLSVAEDKKLKSVAFPSFPSGRNGFPKQTAAQVILRAISSHFAASSSSTVKNIYFLLFDNESIGIYVQEMAKLDTK
;
A
#
# COMPACT_ATOMS: atom_id res chain seq x y z
N LYS A 1 10.01 -69.81 -4.53
CA LYS A 1 9.68 -68.37 -4.35
C LYS A 1 10.55 -67.54 -5.30
N LYS A 2 9.98 -66.79 -6.27
CA LYS A 2 10.76 -65.84 -7.08
C LYS A 2 11.33 -64.77 -6.15
N THR A 3 12.65 -64.77 -5.93
CA THR A 3 13.35 -63.71 -5.21
C THR A 3 13.27 -62.43 -6.04
N THR A 4 12.40 -61.51 -5.64
CA THR A 4 12.32 -60.19 -6.24
C THR A 4 13.62 -59.45 -5.95
N LYS A 5 14.36 -59.07 -7.00
CA LYS A 5 15.58 -58.28 -6.86
C LYS A 5 15.19 -56.90 -6.32
N LEU A 6 15.49 -56.63 -5.05
CA LEU A 6 15.34 -55.31 -4.46
C LEU A 6 16.19 -54.28 -5.21
N SER A 7 15.62 -53.10 -5.47
CA SER A 7 16.36 -52.00 -6.07
C SER A 7 17.43 -51.48 -5.12
N ARG A 8 18.45 -50.81 -5.66
CA ARG A 8 19.51 -50.19 -4.83
C ARG A 8 18.95 -49.12 -3.90
N SER A 9 17.93 -48.37 -4.32
CA SER A 9 17.23 -47.39 -3.48
C SER A 9 16.46 -48.07 -2.35
N ALA A 10 15.68 -49.11 -2.66
CA ALA A 10 14.92 -49.86 -1.64
C ALA A 10 15.85 -50.52 -0.61
N ARG A 11 17.00 -51.04 -1.03
CA ARG A 11 18.02 -51.58 -0.11
C ARG A 11 18.67 -50.51 0.77
N ALA A 12 18.80 -49.29 0.26
CA ALA A 12 19.40 -48.17 0.98
C ALA A 12 18.39 -47.38 1.83
N GLY A 13 17.10 -47.68 1.75
CA GLY A 13 16.07 -47.00 2.54
C GLY A 13 15.77 -45.57 2.10
N VAL A 14 16.08 -45.21 0.86
CA VAL A 14 15.85 -43.86 0.30
C VAL A 14 14.82 -43.92 -0.84
N ILE A 15 14.01 -42.88 -0.96
CA ILE A 15 13.08 -42.67 -2.07
C ILE A 15 13.84 -42.31 -3.35
N PHE A 16 14.91 -41.52 -3.23
CA PHE A 16 15.68 -40.98 -4.34
C PHE A 16 16.46 -42.08 -5.09
N PRO A 17 16.66 -41.92 -6.42
CA PRO A 17 17.16 -42.99 -7.27
C PRO A 17 18.69 -43.14 -7.19
N VAL A 18 19.18 -44.01 -6.30
CA VAL A 18 20.61 -44.33 -6.12
C VAL A 18 21.29 -44.73 -7.43
N GLY A 19 20.61 -45.54 -8.26
CA GLY A 19 21.16 -45.98 -9.53
C GLY A 19 21.39 -44.84 -10.53
N ARG A 20 20.53 -43.81 -10.51
CA ARG A 20 20.65 -42.61 -11.33
C ARG A 20 21.80 -41.73 -10.83
N MET A 21 21.94 -41.60 -9.51
CA MET A 21 23.06 -40.86 -8.90
C MET A 21 24.41 -41.47 -9.29
N MET A 22 24.54 -42.80 -9.30
CA MET A 22 25.77 -43.46 -9.76
C MET A 22 26.13 -43.08 -11.21
N ARG A 23 25.12 -43.02 -12.09
CA ARG A 23 25.33 -42.65 -13.49
C ARG A 23 25.77 -41.18 -13.61
N TYR A 24 25.16 -40.28 -12.84
CA TYR A 24 25.55 -38.87 -12.83
C TYR A 24 26.96 -38.66 -12.28
N LEU A 25 27.32 -39.34 -11.19
CA LEU A 25 28.68 -39.31 -10.66
C LEU A 25 29.68 -39.79 -11.72
N ARG A 26 29.45 -40.95 -12.36
CA ARG A 26 30.35 -41.47 -13.42
C ARG A 26 30.55 -40.49 -14.57
N ARG A 27 29.50 -39.76 -14.96
CA ARG A 27 29.58 -38.76 -16.04
C ARG A 27 30.30 -37.49 -15.60
N GLY A 28 30.00 -36.98 -14.39
CA GLY A 28 30.54 -35.71 -13.89
C GLY A 28 31.97 -35.81 -13.35
N THR A 29 32.35 -36.97 -12.80
CA THR A 29 33.63 -37.18 -12.12
C THR A 29 34.43 -38.32 -12.77
N HIS A 30 34.48 -38.34 -14.10
CA HIS A 30 35.08 -39.41 -14.91
C HIS A 30 36.54 -39.74 -14.54
N LYS A 31 37.27 -38.78 -13.97
CA LYS A 31 38.66 -38.94 -13.52
C LYS A 31 38.81 -39.75 -12.22
N TYR A 32 37.72 -39.96 -11.48
CA TYR A 32 37.75 -40.60 -10.17
C TYR A 32 37.09 -41.97 -10.18
N ARG A 33 37.64 -42.91 -9.41
CA ARG A 33 37.01 -44.21 -9.16
C ARG A 33 35.89 -44.02 -8.12
N ILE A 34 34.66 -44.34 -8.49
CA ILE A 34 33.48 -44.12 -7.64
C ILE A 34 33.17 -45.39 -6.84
N GLY A 35 33.24 -45.29 -5.52
CA GLY A 35 32.85 -46.36 -4.60
C GLY A 35 31.34 -46.60 -4.59
N MET A 36 30.92 -47.80 -4.19
CA MET A 36 29.50 -48.19 -4.21
C MET A 36 28.62 -47.42 -3.21
N GLY A 37 29.21 -46.86 -2.15
CA GLY A 37 28.51 -46.02 -1.16
C GLY A 37 28.29 -44.57 -1.60
N ALA A 38 29.13 -44.02 -2.50
CA ALA A 38 29.00 -42.64 -2.98
C ALA A 38 27.61 -42.29 -3.56
N PRO A 39 26.99 -43.10 -4.44
CA PRO A 39 25.66 -42.79 -4.94
C PRO A 39 24.56 -42.92 -3.88
N VAL A 40 24.78 -43.71 -2.82
CA VAL A 40 23.85 -43.83 -1.69
C VAL A 40 23.91 -42.56 -0.86
N TYR A 41 25.11 -42.10 -0.52
CA TYR A 41 25.33 -40.85 0.21
C TYR A 41 24.73 -39.65 -0.54
N MET A 42 25.00 -39.53 -1.84
CA MET A 42 24.43 -38.45 -2.65
C MET A 42 22.90 -38.51 -2.71
N ALA A 43 22.30 -39.69 -2.82
CA ALA A 43 20.85 -39.82 -2.82
C ALA A 43 20.26 -39.39 -1.47
N ALA A 44 20.86 -39.83 -0.36
CA ALA A 44 20.41 -39.51 0.99
C ALA A 44 20.50 -38.00 1.28
N VAL A 45 21.62 -37.35 0.94
CA VAL A 45 21.80 -35.90 1.16
C VAL A 45 20.79 -35.08 0.34
N ILE A 46 20.60 -35.42 -0.94
CA ILE A 46 19.65 -34.70 -1.78
C ILE A 46 18.21 -34.94 -1.29
N GLU A 47 17.88 -36.15 -0.85
CA GLU A 47 16.57 -36.47 -0.27
C GLU A 47 16.30 -35.68 1.00
N TYR A 48 17.28 -35.60 1.90
CA TYR A 48 17.19 -34.79 3.11
C TYR A 48 16.95 -33.31 2.80
N LEU A 49 17.76 -32.72 1.92
CA LEU A 49 17.59 -31.32 1.50
C LEU A 49 16.23 -31.07 0.84
N ALA A 50 15.76 -32.01 0.01
CA ALA A 50 14.45 -31.89 -0.63
C ALA A 50 13.31 -31.99 0.40
N ALA A 51 13.43 -32.88 1.39
CA ALA A 51 12.45 -33.03 2.45
C ALA A 51 12.34 -31.74 3.29
N GLU A 52 13.48 -31.17 3.71
CA GLU A 52 13.54 -29.93 4.49
C GLU A 52 12.88 -28.76 3.73
N ILE A 53 13.25 -28.55 2.47
CA ILE A 53 12.65 -27.49 1.63
C ILE A 53 11.14 -27.71 1.49
N LEU A 54 10.68 -28.96 1.32
CA LEU A 54 9.26 -29.27 1.16
C LEU A 54 8.47 -29.10 2.46
N GLU A 55 9.06 -29.41 3.61
CA GLU A 55 8.44 -29.20 4.93
C GLU A 55 8.23 -27.71 5.18
N LEU A 56 9.28 -26.90 5.03
CA LEU A 56 9.21 -25.45 5.18
C LEU A 56 8.26 -24.81 4.15
N ALA A 57 8.30 -25.25 2.90
CA ALA A 57 7.38 -24.76 1.86
C ALA A 57 5.93 -25.21 2.12
N GLY A 58 5.73 -26.38 2.72
CA GLY A 58 4.43 -26.86 3.18
C GLY A 58 3.86 -25.98 4.29
N ASN A 59 4.69 -25.61 5.28
CA ASN A 59 4.33 -24.65 6.32
C ASN A 59 3.96 -23.30 5.71
N ALA A 60 4.78 -22.75 4.82
CA ALA A 60 4.49 -21.49 4.12
C ALA A 60 3.19 -21.54 3.28
N ALA A 61 2.89 -22.68 2.65
CA ALA A 61 1.65 -22.87 1.91
C ALA A 61 0.43 -22.88 2.83
N ARG A 62 0.53 -23.57 3.98
CA ARG A 62 -0.52 -23.61 5.01
C ARG A 62 -0.78 -22.23 5.59
N ASP A 63 0.25 -21.46 5.88
CA ASP A 63 0.14 -20.09 6.41
C ASP A 63 -0.57 -19.16 5.41
N ASN A 64 -0.31 -19.37 4.12
CA ASN A 64 -1.02 -18.69 3.02
C ASN A 64 -2.41 -19.27 2.72
N LYS A 65 -2.90 -20.22 3.53
CA LYS A 65 -4.20 -20.90 3.37
C LYS A 65 -4.36 -21.56 2.00
N LYS A 66 -3.28 -22.16 1.48
CA LYS A 66 -3.27 -22.90 0.22
C LYS A 66 -2.98 -24.38 0.47
N GLY A 67 -3.76 -25.26 -0.14
CA GLY A 67 -3.54 -26.71 -0.10
C GLY A 67 -2.48 -27.22 -1.09
N ARG A 68 -1.85 -26.34 -1.87
CA ARG A 68 -0.84 -26.69 -2.88
C ARG A 68 0.40 -25.83 -2.71
N ILE A 69 1.57 -26.49 -2.68
CA ILE A 69 2.87 -25.82 -2.72
C ILE A 69 3.05 -25.20 -4.12
N THR A 70 3.43 -23.92 -4.15
CA THR A 70 3.73 -23.18 -5.39
C THR A 70 5.18 -22.69 -5.34
N PRO A 71 5.79 -22.26 -6.46
CA PRO A 71 7.15 -21.72 -6.44
C PRO A 71 7.34 -20.55 -5.45
N ARG A 72 6.26 -19.78 -5.17
CA ARG A 72 6.25 -18.75 -4.13
C ARG A 72 6.56 -19.32 -2.74
N HIS A 73 5.96 -20.45 -2.39
CA HIS A 73 6.17 -21.08 -1.08
C HIS A 73 7.59 -21.62 -0.94
N ILE A 74 8.18 -22.12 -2.03
CA ILE A 74 9.58 -22.56 -2.06
C ILE A 74 10.51 -21.36 -1.85
N LEU A 75 10.26 -20.23 -2.54
CA LEU A 75 11.05 -19.01 -2.33
C LEU A 75 10.98 -18.54 -0.88
N LEU A 76 9.78 -18.49 -0.30
CA LEU A 76 9.60 -18.06 1.10
C LEU A 76 10.28 -19.01 2.07
N ALA A 77 10.23 -20.33 1.85
CA ALA A 77 10.92 -21.31 2.67
C ALA A 77 12.43 -21.11 2.65
N VAL A 78 13.02 -21.09 1.43
CA VAL A 78 14.48 -20.95 1.26
C VAL A 78 14.98 -19.63 1.81
N ALA A 79 14.30 -18.52 1.56
CA ALA A 79 14.82 -17.21 1.91
C ALA A 79 14.59 -16.79 3.37
N ASN A 80 13.68 -17.45 4.10
CA ASN A 80 13.50 -17.24 5.54
C ASN A 80 14.35 -18.19 6.40
N ASP A 81 14.96 -19.21 5.79
CA ASP A 81 15.88 -20.12 6.45
C ASP A 81 17.34 -19.73 6.14
N GLU A 82 18.16 -19.55 7.17
CA GLU A 82 19.51 -19.01 7.01
C GLU A 82 20.44 -19.97 6.24
N GLU A 83 20.36 -21.27 6.56
CA GLU A 83 21.22 -22.29 5.97
C GLU A 83 20.85 -22.56 4.51
N LEU A 84 19.56 -22.66 4.20
CA LEU A 84 19.06 -22.85 2.84
C LEU A 84 19.29 -21.60 1.97
N ASN A 85 19.08 -20.41 2.52
CA ASN A 85 19.37 -19.15 1.81
C ASN A 85 20.86 -19.03 1.49
N GLN A 86 21.71 -19.47 2.42
CA GLN A 86 23.16 -19.52 2.22
C GLN A 86 23.55 -20.56 1.16
N LEU A 87 23.01 -21.77 1.25
CA LEU A 87 23.28 -22.88 0.33
C LEU A 87 22.84 -22.56 -1.10
N LEU A 88 21.69 -21.89 -1.24
CA LEU A 88 21.08 -21.54 -2.52
C LEU A 88 21.32 -20.09 -2.92
N ARG A 89 22.34 -19.44 -2.35
CA ARG A 89 22.70 -18.06 -2.66
C ARG A 89 22.98 -17.92 -4.16
N GLY A 90 22.24 -17.02 -4.82
CA GLY A 90 22.37 -16.77 -6.26
C GLY A 90 21.54 -17.69 -7.17
N VAL A 91 20.74 -18.59 -6.59
CA VAL A 91 19.78 -19.41 -7.36
C VAL A 91 18.48 -18.63 -7.58
N THR A 92 18.02 -18.56 -8.82
CA THR A 92 16.74 -17.95 -9.17
C THR A 92 15.62 -18.99 -9.16
N ILE A 93 14.62 -18.80 -8.28
CA ILE A 93 13.39 -19.61 -8.26
C ILE A 93 12.36 -18.96 -9.18
N ALA A 94 12.20 -19.52 -10.39
CA ALA A 94 11.23 -19.04 -11.38
C ALA A 94 9.81 -19.01 -10.79
N SER A 95 9.07 -17.93 -11.06
CA SER A 95 7.71 -17.69 -10.54
C SER A 95 7.60 -17.61 -9.01
N GLY A 96 8.73 -17.49 -8.29
CA GLY A 96 8.74 -17.29 -6.83
C GLY A 96 8.35 -15.87 -6.39
N GLY A 97 8.45 -14.88 -7.28
CA GLY A 97 8.28 -13.46 -6.95
C GLY A 97 9.46 -12.92 -6.14
N VAL A 98 9.22 -11.87 -5.33
CA VAL A 98 10.23 -11.25 -4.45
C VAL A 98 9.83 -11.38 -2.99
N LEU A 99 10.79 -11.50 -2.07
CA LEU A 99 10.44 -11.43 -0.66
C LEU A 99 9.77 -10.08 -0.38
N PRO A 100 8.67 -10.03 0.41
CA PRO A 100 8.07 -8.76 0.78
C PRO A 100 9.05 -7.97 1.64
N ARG A 101 9.83 -7.10 1.03
CA ARG A 101 10.67 -6.11 1.73
C ARG A 101 9.96 -4.78 1.68
N ILE A 102 8.99 -4.61 2.57
CA ILE A 102 8.31 -3.34 2.72
C ILE A 102 9.25 -2.44 3.51
N HIS A 103 9.69 -1.35 2.89
CA HIS A 103 10.47 -0.32 3.57
C HIS A 103 9.79 0.08 4.89
N PRO A 104 10.51 0.19 6.02
CA PRO A 104 9.92 0.59 7.31
C PRO A 104 9.08 1.86 7.21
N GLU A 105 9.45 2.77 6.32
CA GLU A 105 8.75 4.00 5.97
C GLU A 105 7.34 3.74 5.41
N LEU A 106 7.15 2.62 4.71
CA LEU A 106 5.86 2.17 4.15
C LEU A 106 5.07 1.28 5.14
N LEU A 107 5.73 0.68 6.13
CA LEU A 107 5.10 -0.08 7.22
C LEU A 107 4.51 0.83 8.30
N ALA A 108 5.06 2.03 8.46
CA ALA A 108 4.45 3.07 9.27
C ALA A 108 3.14 3.50 8.63
N LYS A 109 2.06 2.78 8.99
CA LYS A 109 0.72 3.35 9.00
C LYS A 109 0.78 4.48 10.02
N LYS A 110 1.29 5.65 9.62
CA LYS A 110 0.98 6.89 10.31
C LYS A 110 -0.54 6.93 10.29
N ARG A 111 -1.16 6.54 11.42
CA ARG A 111 -2.40 7.19 11.84
C ARG A 111 -2.10 8.65 11.60
N GLY A 112 -2.84 9.29 10.70
CA GLY A 112 -2.59 10.68 10.31
C GLY A 112 -2.28 11.50 11.55
N SER A 113 -1.44 12.52 11.43
CA SER A 113 -0.77 13.24 12.52
C SER A 113 -1.63 13.52 13.78
N GLY A 114 -2.96 13.59 13.67
CA GLY A 114 -3.91 13.78 14.78
C GLY A 114 -4.15 12.59 15.72
N GLY A 115 -3.62 11.39 15.44
CA GLY A 115 -3.67 10.27 16.41
C GLY A 115 -5.07 9.83 16.83
N LYS A 116 -5.22 9.32 18.07
CA LYS A 116 -6.51 8.87 18.63
C LYS A 116 -7.43 10.03 19.03
N GLU A 117 -6.85 11.12 19.53
CA GLU A 117 -7.59 12.28 20.04
C GLU A 117 -8.38 12.99 18.94
N PHE A 118 -7.78 13.17 17.76
CA PHE A 118 -8.52 13.71 16.61
C PHE A 118 -9.69 12.79 16.21
N LEU A 119 -9.49 11.47 16.24
CA LEU A 119 -10.54 10.52 15.89
C LEU A 119 -11.71 10.58 16.89
N GLU A 120 -11.44 10.84 18.17
CA GLU A 120 -12.47 11.06 19.19
C GLU A 120 -13.23 12.36 18.95
N ALA A 121 -12.54 13.47 18.67
CA ALA A 121 -13.16 14.74 18.31
C ALA A 121 -14.10 14.63 17.09
N VAL A 122 -13.72 13.85 16.07
CA VAL A 122 -14.58 13.60 14.89
C VAL A 122 -15.79 12.75 15.25
N LYS A 123 -15.64 11.74 16.12
CA LYS A 123 -16.75 10.91 16.59
C LYS A 123 -17.76 11.72 17.40
N GLU A 124 -17.28 12.61 18.26
CA GLU A 124 -18.14 13.53 19.02
C GLU A 124 -18.88 14.49 18.11
N LEU A 125 -18.19 15.08 17.12
CA LEU A 125 -18.82 15.92 16.11
C LEU A 125 -19.96 15.18 15.38
N ARG A 126 -19.70 13.94 14.96
CA ARG A 126 -20.72 13.10 14.29
C ARG A 126 -21.90 12.77 15.19
N LYS A 127 -21.69 12.59 16.51
CA LYS A 127 -22.79 12.37 17.46
C LYS A 127 -23.64 13.63 17.65
N ALA A 128 -23.01 14.81 17.66
CA ALA A 128 -23.69 16.08 17.88
C ALA A 128 -24.45 16.59 16.64
N HIS A 129 -23.80 16.56 15.47
CA HIS A 129 -24.36 17.09 14.22
C HIS A 129 -25.07 16.04 13.35
N GLY A 130 -24.86 14.75 13.61
CA GLY A 130 -25.30 13.69 12.69
C GLY A 130 -24.44 13.64 11.41
N PRO A 131 -24.92 12.98 10.34
CA PRO A 131 -24.25 12.99 9.05
C PRO A 131 -24.29 14.38 8.40
N LEU A 132 -23.21 14.79 7.73
CA LEU A 132 -23.20 16.04 6.98
C LEU A 132 -24.05 15.93 5.72
N GLU A 133 -25.00 16.85 5.57
CA GLU A 133 -25.75 17.03 4.33
C GLU A 133 -24.83 17.43 3.17
N LEU A 134 -25.29 17.23 1.94
CA LEU A 134 -24.54 17.64 0.75
C LEU A 134 -24.26 19.15 0.80
N THR A 135 -23.01 19.53 0.51
CA THR A 135 -22.47 20.91 0.69
C THR A 135 -22.30 21.38 2.12
N GLY A 136 -22.67 20.58 3.12
CA GLY A 136 -22.51 20.92 4.53
C GLY A 136 -21.05 20.99 4.96
N ALA A 137 -20.78 21.85 5.95
CA ALA A 137 -19.47 22.00 6.60
C ALA A 137 -19.63 22.05 8.13
N ALA A 138 -18.70 21.45 8.87
CA ALA A 138 -18.69 21.46 10.33
C ALA A 138 -17.26 21.48 10.89
N LEU A 139 -17.09 22.11 12.04
CA LEU A 139 -15.79 22.33 12.68
C LEU A 139 -15.54 21.33 13.81
N SER A 140 -14.32 20.80 13.89
CA SER A 140 -13.83 20.04 15.05
C SER A 140 -12.51 20.59 15.56
N GLN A 141 -12.19 20.28 16.81
CA GLN A 141 -10.85 20.45 17.34
C GLN A 141 -9.88 19.51 16.61
N ALA A 142 -8.67 20.01 16.37
CA ALA A 142 -7.64 19.29 15.62
C ALA A 142 -6.58 18.69 16.56
N ASN A 143 -6.99 18.10 17.69
CA ASN A 143 -6.07 17.59 18.71
C ASN A 143 -5.03 16.64 18.08
N GLY A 144 -3.75 16.82 18.42
CA GLY A 144 -2.63 16.10 17.82
C GLY A 144 -2.17 16.61 16.45
N LEU A 145 -2.87 17.55 15.81
CA LEU A 145 -2.42 18.22 14.58
C LEU A 145 -1.78 19.58 14.91
N ALA A 146 -0.92 20.07 14.01
CA ALA A 146 -0.38 21.43 14.10
C ALA A 146 -1.45 22.52 13.85
N ALA A 147 -2.52 22.17 13.14
CA ALA A 147 -3.68 23.05 12.95
C ALA A 147 -4.49 23.14 14.25
N LYS A 148 -5.18 24.28 14.45
CA LYS A 148 -6.07 24.46 15.62
C LYS A 148 -7.40 23.74 15.45
N PHE A 149 -7.94 23.76 14.23
CA PHE A 149 -9.23 23.18 13.89
C PHE A 149 -9.18 22.46 12.55
N VAL A 150 -10.10 21.51 12.36
CA VAL A 150 -10.38 20.87 11.06
C VAL A 150 -11.82 21.16 10.69
N ILE A 151 -12.02 21.71 9.48
CA ILE A 151 -13.32 21.87 8.85
C ILE A 151 -13.58 20.62 8.01
N HIS A 152 -14.60 19.87 8.39
CA HIS A 152 -15.13 18.73 7.66
C HIS A 152 -16.19 19.22 6.70
N CYS A 153 -16.14 18.81 5.44
CA CYS A 153 -17.14 19.18 4.45
C CYS A 153 -17.58 17.99 3.60
N HIS A 154 -18.82 18.05 3.11
CA HIS A 154 -19.37 17.05 2.20
C HIS A 154 -19.38 17.60 0.78
N ILE A 155 -18.40 17.16 0.00
CA ILE A 155 -18.19 17.58 -1.38
C ILE A 155 -19.07 16.74 -2.33
N PRO A 156 -19.68 17.34 -3.37
CA PRO A 156 -20.43 16.59 -4.39
C PRO A 156 -19.55 15.63 -5.20
N GLN A 157 -20.19 14.70 -5.91
CA GLN A 157 -19.52 13.81 -6.86
C GLN A 157 -19.46 14.48 -8.24
N TRP A 158 -18.36 14.34 -8.97
CA TRP A 158 -18.29 14.81 -10.35
C TRP A 158 -19.34 14.10 -11.21
N GLY A 159 -20.04 14.87 -12.05
CA GLY A 159 -21.13 14.39 -12.89
C GLY A 159 -22.49 14.28 -12.20
N SER A 160 -22.59 14.60 -10.90
CA SER A 160 -23.91 14.76 -10.25
C SER A 160 -24.59 16.06 -10.67
N ASP A 161 -25.90 16.13 -10.45
CA ASP A 161 -26.68 17.33 -10.77
C ASP A 161 -26.08 18.57 -10.07
N LYS A 162 -25.83 19.62 -10.86
CA LYS A 162 -25.24 20.90 -10.41
C LYS A 162 -23.97 20.75 -9.56
N CYS A 163 -23.13 19.76 -9.84
CA CYS A 163 -21.95 19.46 -9.03
C CYS A 163 -20.97 20.64 -8.87
N GLU A 164 -20.82 21.50 -9.89
CA GLU A 164 -19.99 22.71 -9.79
C GLU A 164 -20.58 23.78 -8.84
N GLU A 165 -21.89 24.06 -8.94
CA GLU A 165 -22.58 24.99 -8.03
C GLU A 165 -22.54 24.48 -6.58
N GLN A 166 -22.71 23.16 -6.41
CA GLN A 166 -22.61 22.50 -5.11
C GLN A 166 -21.19 22.58 -4.54
N LEU A 167 -20.16 22.41 -5.37
CA LEU A 167 -18.77 22.57 -4.95
C LEU A 167 -18.51 24.02 -4.51
N GLU A 168 -18.97 24.99 -5.29
CA GLU A 168 -18.87 26.41 -4.94
C GLU A 168 -19.55 26.73 -3.60
N LYS A 169 -20.76 26.20 -3.37
CA LYS A 169 -21.47 26.33 -2.09
C LYS A 169 -20.70 25.67 -0.94
N THR A 170 -20.09 24.51 -1.18
CA THR A 170 -19.29 23.80 -0.17
C THR A 170 -18.10 24.65 0.29
N ILE A 171 -17.39 25.29 -0.65
CA ILE A 171 -16.25 26.17 -0.33
C ILE A 171 -16.69 27.39 0.46
N LYS A 172 -17.81 28.03 0.07
CA LYS A 172 -18.38 29.17 0.81
C LYS A 172 -18.76 28.77 2.25
N ASN A 173 -19.42 27.62 2.43
CA ASN A 173 -19.77 27.12 3.76
C ASN A 173 -18.52 26.86 4.62
N CYS A 174 -17.43 26.34 4.05
CA CYS A 174 -16.16 26.19 4.77
C CYS A 174 -15.60 27.55 5.23
N LEU A 175 -15.66 28.58 4.38
CA LEU A 175 -15.21 29.93 4.73
C LEU A 175 -16.07 30.53 5.85
N SER A 176 -17.41 30.42 5.75
CA SER A 176 -18.32 30.88 6.80
C SER A 176 -18.03 30.21 8.15
N VAL A 177 -17.82 28.90 8.18
CA VAL A 177 -17.45 28.17 9.42
C VAL A 177 -16.11 28.66 9.99
N ALA A 178 -15.14 29.00 9.14
CA ALA A 178 -13.87 29.56 9.59
C ALA A 178 -14.05 30.98 10.19
N GLU A 179 -14.91 31.79 9.57
CA GLU A 179 -15.22 33.15 9.98
C GLU A 179 -16.01 33.20 11.29
N ASP A 180 -16.98 32.29 11.47
CA ASP A 180 -17.74 32.13 12.72
C ASP A 180 -16.81 31.86 13.91
N LYS A 181 -15.73 31.12 13.67
CA LYS A 181 -14.68 30.85 14.66
C LYS A 181 -13.59 31.94 14.71
N LYS A 182 -13.74 33.02 13.94
CA LYS A 182 -12.82 34.16 13.84
C LYS A 182 -11.39 33.75 13.46
N LEU A 183 -11.25 32.77 12.57
CA LEU A 183 -9.94 32.28 12.13
C LEU A 183 -9.32 33.25 11.12
N LYS A 184 -8.00 33.43 11.21
CA LYS A 184 -7.25 34.32 10.30
C LYS A 184 -6.69 33.60 9.07
N SER A 185 -6.67 32.27 9.09
CA SER A 185 -6.09 31.48 8.03
C SER A 185 -6.81 30.15 7.85
N VAL A 186 -6.96 29.73 6.60
CA VAL A 186 -7.52 28.42 6.21
C VAL A 186 -6.66 27.79 5.14
N ALA A 187 -6.57 26.47 5.12
CA ALA A 187 -5.83 25.71 4.12
C ALA A 187 -6.75 24.73 3.41
N PHE A 188 -6.76 24.79 2.09
CA PHE A 188 -7.54 23.93 1.21
C PHE A 188 -6.62 22.93 0.48
N PRO A 189 -6.76 21.61 0.68
CA PRO A 189 -6.11 20.61 -0.17
C PRO A 189 -6.45 20.71 -1.66
N SER A 190 -5.72 19.93 -2.45
CA SER A 190 -6.05 19.61 -3.85
C SER A 190 -7.29 18.70 -3.96
N PHE A 191 -8.45 19.17 -3.52
CA PHE A 191 -9.75 18.53 -3.74
C PHE A 191 -10.50 19.17 -4.91
N PRO A 192 -11.53 18.51 -5.49
CA PRO A 192 -11.99 17.14 -5.24
C PRO A 192 -11.42 16.07 -6.18
N SER A 193 -10.35 16.36 -6.92
CA SER A 193 -9.91 15.54 -8.06
C SER A 193 -9.54 14.09 -7.80
N GLY A 194 -9.35 13.71 -6.54
CA GLY A 194 -9.22 12.30 -6.14
C GLY A 194 -10.57 11.58 -6.10
N ARG A 195 -11.04 11.27 -4.88
CA ARG A 195 -12.20 10.40 -4.64
C ARG A 195 -13.50 10.85 -5.32
N ASN A 196 -13.70 12.16 -5.44
CA ASN A 196 -14.93 12.75 -6.00
C ASN A 196 -14.83 12.98 -7.52
N GLY A 197 -13.67 12.72 -8.15
CA GLY A 197 -13.53 12.62 -9.60
C GLY A 197 -13.56 13.92 -10.41
N PHE A 198 -13.49 15.09 -9.77
CA PHE A 198 -13.49 16.37 -10.48
C PHE A 198 -12.21 16.55 -11.34
N PRO A 199 -12.29 16.97 -12.61
CA PRO A 199 -11.12 17.39 -13.36
C PRO A 199 -10.34 18.48 -12.61
N LYS A 200 -9.01 18.36 -12.51
CA LYS A 200 -8.15 19.28 -11.74
C LYS A 200 -8.36 20.74 -12.13
N GLN A 201 -8.44 21.02 -13.43
CA GLN A 201 -8.67 22.37 -13.95
C GLN A 201 -10.00 22.95 -13.44
N THR A 202 -11.10 22.22 -13.65
CA THR A 202 -12.45 22.63 -13.26
C THR A 202 -12.55 22.82 -11.75
N ALA A 203 -11.97 21.91 -10.96
CA ALA A 203 -11.93 22.02 -9.50
C ALA A 203 -11.25 23.32 -9.04
N ALA A 204 -10.03 23.59 -9.54
CA ALA A 204 -9.28 24.78 -9.20
C ALA A 204 -10.04 26.06 -9.57
N GLN A 205 -10.61 26.11 -10.78
CA GLN A 205 -11.40 27.23 -11.26
C GLN A 205 -12.62 27.51 -10.37
N VAL A 206 -13.41 26.49 -10.03
CA VAL A 206 -14.60 26.62 -9.18
C VAL A 206 -14.22 27.05 -7.77
N ILE A 207 -13.16 26.47 -7.18
CA ILE A 207 -12.70 26.81 -5.82
C ILE A 207 -12.24 28.27 -5.76
N LEU A 208 -11.40 28.69 -6.70
CA LEU A 208 -10.87 30.05 -6.76
C LEU A 208 -11.97 31.08 -7.01
N ARG A 209 -12.92 30.77 -7.90
CA ARG A 209 -14.12 31.59 -8.12
C ARG A 209 -14.96 31.70 -6.85
N ALA A 210 -15.23 30.59 -6.17
CA ALA A 210 -16.01 30.56 -4.94
C ALA A 210 -15.40 31.44 -3.84
N ILE A 211 -14.07 31.34 -3.68
CA ILE A 211 -13.30 32.18 -2.76
C ILE A 211 -13.43 33.65 -3.16
N SER A 212 -13.09 34.01 -4.40
CA SER A 212 -13.18 35.39 -4.89
C SER A 212 -14.57 36.00 -4.68
N SER A 213 -15.63 35.27 -5.06
CA SER A 213 -17.02 35.71 -4.86
C SER A 213 -17.41 35.84 -3.39
N HIS A 214 -16.90 34.98 -2.50
CA HIS A 214 -17.17 35.07 -1.05
C HIS A 214 -16.63 36.37 -0.46
N PHE A 215 -15.38 36.73 -0.81
CA PHE A 215 -14.75 37.96 -0.32
C PHE A 215 -15.28 39.21 -1.01
N ALA A 216 -15.68 39.13 -2.27
CA ALA A 216 -16.35 40.23 -2.95
C ALA A 216 -17.71 40.58 -2.32
N ALA A 217 -18.43 39.57 -1.82
CA ALA A 217 -19.72 39.76 -1.14
C ALA A 217 -19.60 40.16 0.34
N SER A 218 -18.41 40.00 0.95
CA SER A 218 -18.22 40.13 2.41
C SER A 218 -17.21 41.23 2.75
N SER A 219 -17.70 42.42 3.14
CA SER A 219 -16.86 43.61 3.40
C SER A 219 -15.94 43.52 4.63
N SER A 220 -16.10 42.50 5.50
CA SER A 220 -15.32 42.36 6.74
C SER A 220 -15.00 40.90 7.10
N SER A 221 -14.33 40.17 6.22
CA SER A 221 -13.86 38.81 6.54
C SER A 221 -12.72 38.81 7.56
N THR A 222 -12.78 37.85 8.51
CA THR A 222 -11.72 37.59 9.48
C THR A 222 -10.56 36.78 8.90
N VAL A 223 -10.81 36.01 7.85
CA VAL A 223 -9.81 35.19 7.15
C VAL A 223 -8.94 36.11 6.29
N LYS A 224 -7.63 36.06 6.50
CA LYS A 224 -6.64 36.88 5.79
C LYS A 224 -5.73 36.08 4.87
N ASN A 225 -5.43 34.83 5.24
CA ASN A 225 -4.54 33.96 4.48
C ASN A 225 -5.26 32.69 4.06
N ILE A 226 -5.24 32.40 2.76
CA ILE A 226 -5.74 31.14 2.21
C ILE A 226 -4.58 30.39 1.59
N TYR A 227 -4.35 29.17 2.05
CA TYR A 227 -3.29 28.29 1.54
C TYR A 227 -3.89 27.19 0.69
N PHE A 228 -3.29 26.92 -0.47
CA PHE A 228 -3.61 25.74 -1.27
C PHE A 228 -2.52 24.67 -1.08
N LEU A 229 -2.91 23.52 -0.53
CA LEU A 229 -1.98 22.42 -0.21
C LEU A 229 -1.93 21.44 -1.39
N LEU A 230 -0.96 21.66 -2.27
CA LEU A 230 -0.74 20.92 -3.51
C LEU A 230 0.56 20.10 -3.40
N PHE A 231 0.56 18.86 -3.88
CA PHE A 231 1.72 17.95 -3.73
C PHE A 231 2.40 17.60 -5.06
N ASP A 232 1.72 17.80 -6.19
CA ASP A 232 2.22 17.48 -7.53
C ASP A 232 2.35 18.74 -8.40
N ASN A 233 3.35 18.74 -9.28
CA ASN A 233 3.65 19.87 -10.16
C ASN A 233 2.52 20.23 -11.13
N GLU A 234 1.71 19.24 -11.55
CA GLU A 234 0.57 19.48 -12.43
C GLU A 234 -0.49 20.31 -11.69
N SER A 235 -0.90 19.90 -10.49
CA SER A 235 -1.86 20.67 -9.68
C SER A 235 -1.33 22.07 -9.35
N ILE A 236 -0.03 22.21 -9.04
CA ILE A 236 0.61 23.52 -8.82
C ILE A 236 0.50 24.39 -10.07
N GLY A 237 0.85 23.86 -11.25
CA GLY A 237 0.76 24.58 -12.51
C GLY A 237 -0.67 25.06 -12.81
N ILE A 238 -1.67 24.20 -12.55
CA ILE A 238 -3.09 24.52 -12.75
C ILE A 238 -3.53 25.67 -11.83
N TYR A 239 -3.22 25.59 -10.53
CA TYR A 239 -3.60 26.65 -9.59
C TYR A 239 -2.89 27.98 -9.92
N VAL A 240 -1.61 27.94 -10.31
CA VAL A 240 -0.88 29.15 -10.76
C VAL A 240 -1.54 29.77 -11.99
N GLN A 241 -1.90 28.96 -12.98
CA GLN A 241 -2.60 29.43 -14.18
C GLN A 241 -3.98 30.01 -13.88
N GLU A 242 -4.78 29.35 -13.04
CA GLU A 242 -6.13 29.82 -12.70
C GLU A 242 -6.08 31.07 -11.80
N MET A 243 -5.12 31.18 -10.87
CA MET A 243 -4.93 32.40 -10.09
C MET A 243 -4.54 33.58 -10.97
N ALA A 244 -3.65 33.39 -11.95
CA ALA A 244 -3.26 34.45 -12.88
C ALA A 244 -4.44 35.01 -13.69
N LYS A 245 -5.48 34.21 -13.96
CA LYS A 245 -6.71 34.67 -14.63
C LYS A 245 -7.58 35.57 -13.76
N LEU A 246 -7.46 35.46 -12.43
CA LEU A 246 -8.20 36.33 -11.50
C LEU A 246 -7.55 37.71 -11.39
N ASP A 247 -6.23 37.81 -11.49
CA ASP A 247 -5.51 39.08 -11.42
C ASP A 247 -5.75 39.96 -12.67
N THR A 248 -6.17 39.36 -13.79
CA THR A 248 -6.46 40.06 -15.05
C THR A 248 -7.88 40.64 -15.14
N LYS A 249 -8.70 40.53 -14.08
CA LYS A 249 -10.07 41.09 -14.01
C LYS A 249 -10.15 42.19 -12.96
#